data_AF-A0A3M2T1X0-F1
#
_entry.id   AF-A0A3M2T1X0-F1
#
_cell.length_a   1.000
_cell.length_b   1.000
_cell.length_c   1.000
_cell.angle_alpha   90.00
_cell.angle_beta   90.00
_cell.angle_gamma   90.00
#
_symmetry.space_group_name_H-M   'P 1'
#
loop_
_entity.id
_entity.type
_entity.pdbx_description
1 polymer ?
#
loop_
_entity_poly.entity_id
_entity_poly.type
_entity_poly.pdbx_seq_one_letter_code
_entity_poly.pdbx_strand_id
1 'polypeptide(L)'
;MNTRANMMYFIEQFCELATKENHLPYVRMMQRDMLRVVDAVAPADGSGTANVKHIRRVLTGLQTKEILSAETVAEIDAGLKERETHPAHLDGVAEEEHVDGGKPKTGPPRSARANGMRPDKRQIEQRIEEDRERNKRSRESMWAVSGDDNDEQRRFWDETSDIGEDDFVGAYEEIMERRQMVPAS
;
A
#
# COMPACT_ATOMS: atom_id res chain seq x y z
N MET A 1 2.99 7.39 12.02
CA MET A 1 3.60 6.04 11.99
C MET A 1 2.52 5.03 12.16
N ASN A 2 2.25 4.21 11.14
CA ASN A 2 1.26 3.14 11.26
C ASN A 2 1.83 1.96 12.08
N THR A 3 1.95 2.14 13.40
CA THR A 3 2.53 1.17 14.32
C THR A 3 1.89 -0.21 14.22
N ARG A 4 0.57 -0.28 13.99
CA ARG A 4 -0.16 -1.54 13.85
C ARG A 4 0.26 -2.35 12.61
N ALA A 5 0.38 -1.71 11.46
CA ALA A 5 0.89 -2.36 10.25
C ALA A 5 2.37 -2.74 10.39
N ASN A 6 3.18 -1.87 11.02
CA ASN A 6 4.60 -2.16 11.26
C ASN A 6 4.81 -3.37 12.18
N MET A 7 3.97 -3.54 13.22
CA MET A 7 3.99 -4.73 14.07
C MET A 7 3.69 -6.02 13.29
N MET A 8 2.76 -6.00 12.32
CA MET A 8 2.51 -7.16 11.47
C MET A 8 3.74 -7.55 10.64
N TYR A 9 4.38 -6.59 9.99
CA TYR A 9 5.62 -6.86 9.24
C TYR A 9 6.74 -7.35 10.15
N PHE A 10 6.87 -6.80 11.36
CA PHE A 10 7.83 -7.28 12.34
C PHE A 10 7.57 -8.76 12.69
N ILE A 11 6.32 -9.17 12.91
CA ILE A 11 5.98 -10.56 13.23
C ILE A 11 6.41 -11.50 12.10
N GLU A 12 6.24 -11.10 10.84
CA GLU A 12 6.71 -11.88 9.69
C GLU A 12 8.22 -12.14 9.74
N GLN A 13 9.00 -11.07 9.94
CA GLN A 13 10.46 -11.13 9.98
C GLN A 13 10.95 -11.87 11.23
N PHE A 14 10.27 -11.67 12.37
CA PHE A 14 10.58 -12.35 13.63
C PHE A 14 10.38 -13.86 13.50
N CYS A 15 9.24 -14.31 12.94
CA CYS A 15 8.98 -15.73 12.75
C CYS A 15 9.98 -16.37 11.76
N GLU A 16 10.36 -15.64 10.70
CA GLU A 16 11.38 -16.10 9.77
C GLU A 16 12.75 -16.28 10.46
N LEU A 17 13.19 -15.28 11.22
CA LEU A 17 14.45 -15.34 11.96
C LEU A 17 14.42 -16.44 13.02
N ALA A 18 13.35 -16.54 13.80
CA ALA A 18 13.17 -17.58 14.81
C ALA A 18 13.18 -18.98 14.19
N THR A 19 12.70 -19.14 12.97
CA THR A 19 12.76 -20.43 12.24
C THR A 19 14.19 -20.75 11.82
N LYS A 20 14.91 -19.76 11.27
CA LYS A 20 16.33 -19.89 10.86
C LYS A 20 17.25 -20.22 12.03
N GLU A 21 17.01 -19.63 13.20
CA GLU A 21 17.82 -19.82 14.42
C GLU A 21 17.33 -20.99 15.31
N ASN A 22 16.35 -21.78 14.83
CA ASN A 22 15.79 -22.93 15.55
C ASN A 22 15.13 -22.58 16.90
N HIS A 23 14.52 -21.40 16.99
CA HIS A 23 13.72 -20.93 18.12
C HIS A 23 12.22 -21.16 17.89
N LEU A 24 11.85 -22.39 17.57
CA LEU A 24 10.48 -22.83 17.25
C LEU A 24 9.41 -22.54 18.33
N PRO A 25 9.70 -22.46 19.65
CA PRO A 25 8.69 -22.08 20.63
C PRO A 25 8.02 -20.73 20.34
N TYR A 26 8.79 -19.73 19.87
CA TYR A 26 8.23 -18.43 19.51
C TYR A 26 7.34 -18.51 18.27
N VAL A 27 7.73 -19.29 17.28
CA VAL A 27 6.93 -19.52 16.06
C VAL A 27 5.58 -20.14 16.44
N ARG A 28 5.58 -21.16 17.32
CA ARG A 28 4.34 -21.79 17.80
C ARG A 28 3.44 -20.83 18.58
N MET A 29 4.03 -19.95 19.40
CA MET A 29 3.26 -18.91 20.09
C MET A 29 2.59 -17.96 19.09
N MET A 30 3.32 -17.52 18.06
CA MET A 30 2.79 -16.63 17.03
C MET A 30 1.72 -17.32 16.17
N GLN A 31 1.90 -18.58 15.78
CA GLN A 31 0.90 -19.37 15.06
C GLN A 31 -0.41 -19.44 15.86
N ARG A 32 -0.34 -19.78 17.16
CA ARG A 32 -1.50 -19.88 18.05
C ARG A 32 -2.23 -18.54 18.20
N ASP A 33 -1.49 -17.44 18.34
CA ASP A 33 -2.03 -16.13 18.68
C ASP A 33 -2.32 -15.25 17.45
N MET A 34 -2.06 -15.73 16.23
CA MET A 34 -2.17 -14.94 15.00
C MET A 34 -3.56 -14.32 14.82
N LEU A 35 -4.64 -15.08 15.07
CA LEU A 35 -6.02 -14.57 15.02
C LEU A 35 -6.23 -13.39 15.98
N ARG A 36 -5.71 -13.49 17.22
CA ARG A 36 -5.80 -12.42 18.22
C ARG A 36 -5.01 -11.18 17.81
N VAL A 37 -3.83 -11.38 17.21
CA VAL A 37 -3.01 -10.29 16.67
C VAL A 37 -3.74 -9.58 15.55
N VAL A 38 -4.34 -10.32 14.61
CA VAL A 38 -5.12 -9.76 13.51
C VAL A 38 -6.33 -8.99 14.04
N ASP A 39 -7.05 -9.52 15.03
CA ASP A 39 -8.16 -8.82 15.69
C ASP A 39 -7.73 -7.53 16.40
N ALA A 40 -6.54 -7.50 16.98
CA ALA A 40 -5.99 -6.29 17.61
C ALA A 40 -5.55 -5.24 16.57
N VAL A 41 -5.07 -5.67 15.40
CA VAL A 41 -4.58 -4.80 14.33
C VAL A 41 -5.70 -4.29 13.42
N ALA A 42 -6.72 -5.13 13.19
CA ALA A 42 -7.94 -4.85 12.44
C ALA A 42 -9.19 -5.30 13.20
N PRO A 43 -9.63 -4.51 14.20
CA PRO A 43 -10.82 -4.84 14.98
C PRO A 43 -12.09 -4.77 14.11
N ALA A 44 -13.14 -5.46 14.55
CA ALA A 44 -14.43 -5.54 13.85
C ALA A 44 -15.20 -4.21 13.79
N ASP A 45 -14.76 -3.19 14.53
CA ASP A 45 -15.35 -1.84 14.55
C ASP A 45 -15.00 -1.00 13.30
N GLY A 46 -14.23 -1.57 12.36
CA GLY A 46 -13.81 -0.93 11.12
C GLY A 46 -12.60 0.00 11.27
N SER A 47 -12.10 0.24 12.50
CA SER A 47 -10.99 1.16 12.78
C SER A 47 -9.64 0.71 12.20
N GLY A 48 -9.51 -0.56 11.81
CA GLY A 48 -8.31 -1.12 11.19
C GLY A 48 -8.48 -1.60 9.75
N THR A 49 -9.55 -1.22 9.07
CA THR A 49 -9.78 -1.49 7.62
C THR A 49 -8.61 -1.05 6.75
N ALA A 50 -8.03 0.12 7.04
CA ALA A 50 -6.82 0.62 6.36
C ALA A 50 -5.59 -0.31 6.48
N ASN A 51 -5.57 -1.21 7.47
CA ASN A 51 -4.48 -2.16 7.66
C ASN A 51 -4.72 -3.49 6.91
N VAL A 52 -5.92 -3.76 6.39
CA VAL A 52 -6.29 -5.08 5.85
C VAL A 52 -5.38 -5.51 4.71
N LYS A 53 -5.06 -4.60 3.78
CA LYS A 53 -4.12 -4.87 2.68
C LYS A 53 -2.72 -5.28 3.19
N HIS A 54 -2.25 -4.66 4.26
CA HIS A 54 -0.95 -4.96 4.88
C HIS A 54 -1.00 -6.32 5.58
N ILE A 55 -2.07 -6.61 6.32
CA ILE A 55 -2.30 -7.89 6.99
C ILE A 55 -2.31 -9.03 5.96
N ARG A 56 -3.08 -8.89 4.86
CA ARG A 56 -3.12 -9.86 3.76
C ARG A 56 -1.73 -10.15 3.22
N ARG A 57 -0.95 -9.11 2.92
CA ARG A 57 0.42 -9.26 2.43
C ARG A 57 1.31 -10.05 3.41
N VAL A 58 1.22 -9.76 4.70
CA VAL A 58 1.97 -10.47 5.74
C VAL A 58 1.53 -11.93 5.86
N LEU A 59 0.22 -12.20 5.82
CA LEU A 59 -0.31 -13.57 5.88
C LEU A 59 0.15 -14.40 4.68
N THR A 60 0.14 -13.82 3.47
CA THR A 60 0.73 -14.47 2.29
C THR A 60 2.21 -14.76 2.49
N GLY A 61 2.99 -13.82 3.03
CA GLY A 61 4.41 -14.03 3.33
C GLY A 61 4.64 -15.17 4.34
N LEU A 62 3.83 -15.23 5.40
CA LEU A 62 3.87 -16.31 6.40
C LEU A 62 3.46 -17.67 5.81
N GLN A 63 2.52 -17.70 4.87
CA GLN A 63 2.11 -18.92 4.16
C GLN A 63 3.21 -19.43 3.23
N THR A 64 3.80 -18.55 2.41
CA THR A 64 4.88 -18.91 1.48
C THR A 64 6.11 -19.45 2.21
N LYS A 65 6.33 -19.02 3.45
CA LYS A 65 7.42 -19.50 4.33
C LYS A 65 7.03 -20.73 5.16
N GLU A 66 5.86 -21.31 4.91
CA GLU A 66 5.31 -22.47 5.63
C GLU A 66 5.17 -22.26 7.15
N ILE A 67 5.12 -21.00 7.60
CA ILE A 67 4.91 -20.64 9.01
C ILE A 67 3.42 -20.74 9.36
N LEU A 68 2.52 -20.45 8.43
CA LEU A 68 1.08 -20.66 8.60
C LEU A 68 0.56 -21.63 7.54
N SER A 69 -0.43 -22.44 7.90
CA SER A 69 -1.09 -23.30 6.93
C SER A 69 -1.98 -22.47 6.00
N ALA A 70 -2.19 -22.98 4.78
CA ALA A 70 -3.11 -22.37 3.83
C ALA A 70 -4.55 -22.26 4.37
N GLU A 71 -4.97 -23.24 5.16
CA GLU A 71 -6.28 -23.27 5.82
C GLU A 71 -6.44 -22.13 6.82
N THR A 72 -5.46 -21.94 7.72
CA THR A 72 -5.49 -20.85 8.70
C THR A 72 -5.48 -19.48 8.02
N VAL A 73 -4.72 -19.31 6.94
CA VAL A 73 -4.72 -18.05 6.18
C VAL A 73 -6.08 -17.80 5.51
N ALA A 74 -6.68 -18.83 4.93
CA ALA A 74 -8.01 -18.71 4.32
C ALA A 74 -9.11 -18.37 5.35
N GLU A 75 -9.05 -18.96 6.56
CA GLU A 75 -9.95 -18.64 7.66
C GLU A 75 -9.83 -17.16 8.08
N ILE A 76 -8.60 -16.68 8.28
CA ILE A 76 -8.35 -15.28 8.63
C ILE A 76 -8.83 -14.34 7.52
N ASP A 77 -8.54 -14.66 6.25
CA ASP A 77 -8.96 -13.85 5.11
C ASP A 77 -10.48 -13.77 4.94
N ALA A 78 -11.19 -14.87 5.20
CA ALA A 78 -12.66 -14.87 5.23
C ALA A 78 -13.19 -13.90 6.29
N GLY A 79 -12.63 -13.96 7.51
CA GLY A 79 -13.00 -13.03 8.59
C GLY A 79 -12.65 -11.56 8.29
N LEU A 80 -11.61 -11.30 7.48
CA LEU A 80 -11.27 -9.95 7.04
C LEU A 80 -12.22 -9.41 5.96
N LYS A 81 -12.74 -10.26 5.06
CA LYS A 81 -13.71 -9.86 4.03
C LYS A 81 -15.01 -9.32 4.63
N GLU A 82 -15.49 -9.95 5.70
CA GLU A 82 -16.69 -9.49 6.43
C GLU A 82 -16.49 -8.11 7.09
N ARG A 83 -15.23 -7.73 7.36
CA ARG A 83 -14.86 -6.45 7.99
C ARG A 83 -14.63 -5.33 6.98
N GLU A 84 -14.25 -5.66 5.74
CA GLU A 84 -14.09 -4.69 4.64
C GLU A 84 -15.44 -4.13 4.16
N THR A 85 -16.53 -4.89 4.29
CA THR A 85 -17.89 -4.46 3.88
C THR A 85 -18.57 -3.55 4.91
N HIS A 86 -17.89 -3.20 6.01
CA HIS A 86 -18.48 -2.40 7.08
C HIS A 86 -18.72 -0.93 6.64
N PRO A 87 -19.93 -0.37 6.87
CA PRO A 87 -20.37 0.93 6.34
C PRO A 87 -19.56 2.14 6.85
N ALA A 88 -18.72 1.98 7.87
CA ALA A 88 -17.76 3.02 8.31
C ALA A 88 -16.73 3.39 7.23
N HIS A 89 -16.57 2.58 6.18
CA HIS A 89 -15.72 2.87 5.01
C HIS A 89 -16.42 3.74 3.96
N LEU A 90 -17.76 3.75 3.90
CA LEU A 90 -18.51 4.44 2.84
C LEU A 90 -18.51 5.97 2.97
N ASP A 91 -18.05 6.51 4.09
CA ASP A 91 -18.02 7.96 4.34
C ASP A 91 -16.78 8.68 3.76
N GLY A 92 -15.85 7.93 3.15
CA GLY A 92 -14.60 8.45 2.56
C GLY A 92 -14.51 8.36 1.04
N VAL A 93 -15.52 7.79 0.38
CA VAL A 93 -15.62 7.66 -1.08
C VAL A 93 -16.95 8.26 -1.54
N ALA A 94 -17.31 9.43 -1.02
CA ALA A 94 -18.29 10.27 -1.68
C ALA A 94 -17.59 10.88 -2.90
N GLU A 95 -18.05 10.43 -4.07
CA GLU A 95 -17.64 10.83 -5.40
C GLU A 95 -17.38 12.34 -5.49
N GLU A 96 -16.27 12.71 -6.15
CA GLU A 96 -16.03 14.08 -6.56
C GLU A 96 -17.05 14.47 -7.66
N GLU A 97 -18.28 14.80 -7.25
CA GLU A 97 -19.18 15.56 -8.11
C GLU A 97 -18.80 17.05 -8.03
N HIS A 98 -18.07 17.45 -9.06
CA HIS A 98 -18.11 18.76 -9.74
C HIS A 98 -18.91 19.86 -9.00
N VAL A 99 -18.20 20.77 -8.32
CA VAL A 99 -18.80 21.99 -7.75
C VAL A 99 -19.06 22.99 -8.88
N ASP A 100 -20.32 23.13 -9.28
CA ASP A 100 -20.83 24.36 -9.92
C ASP A 100 -21.74 25.13 -8.95
N GLY A 101 -21.66 26.45 -9.02
CA GLY A 101 -21.99 27.36 -7.94
C GLY A 101 -23.46 27.65 -7.67
N GLY A 102 -23.75 27.96 -6.39
CA GLY A 102 -24.62 29.07 -6.02
C GLY A 102 -26.06 28.77 -5.58
N LYS A 103 -26.29 28.69 -4.25
CA LYS A 103 -27.26 29.51 -3.46
C LYS A 103 -27.50 28.92 -2.06
N PRO A 104 -27.73 29.73 -1.01
CA PRO A 104 -27.92 29.24 0.35
C PRO A 104 -29.39 28.87 0.59
N LYS A 105 -29.64 27.67 1.13
CA LYS A 105 -30.94 27.32 1.73
C LYS A 105 -30.73 26.62 3.06
N THR A 106 -31.16 27.33 4.10
CA THR A 106 -31.41 26.90 5.46
C THR A 106 -32.23 25.61 5.53
N GLY A 107 -31.75 24.62 6.28
CA GLY A 107 -32.44 23.36 6.63
C GLY A 107 -31.82 22.74 7.90
N PRO A 108 -32.58 21.96 8.70
CA PRO A 108 -32.47 21.81 10.15
C PRO A 108 -31.24 21.01 10.63
N PRO A 109 -30.85 21.08 11.92
CA PRO A 109 -29.60 20.51 12.39
C PRO A 109 -29.64 19.00 12.22
N ARG A 110 -28.74 18.45 11.40
CA ARG A 110 -28.55 17.00 11.29
C ARG A 110 -28.02 16.51 12.63
N SER A 111 -28.98 16.00 13.41
CA SER A 111 -28.88 14.93 14.38
C SER A 111 -27.45 14.51 14.71
N ALA A 112 -27.01 14.88 15.91
CA ALA A 112 -25.98 14.17 16.63
C ALA A 112 -26.24 12.65 16.56
N ARG A 113 -25.26 11.90 16.03
CA ARG A 113 -24.82 10.54 16.42
C ARG A 113 -24.37 9.72 15.20
N ALA A 114 -23.07 9.75 14.97
CA ALA A 114 -22.29 8.54 14.72
C ALA A 114 -20.92 8.81 15.36
N ASN A 115 -20.72 8.29 16.57
CA ASN A 115 -19.47 8.37 17.29
C ASN A 115 -18.45 7.37 16.70
N GLY A 116 -18.30 7.38 15.37
CA GLY A 116 -17.12 6.83 14.73
C GLY A 116 -16.04 7.87 14.91
N MET A 117 -15.12 7.63 15.85
CA MET A 117 -14.00 8.51 16.14
C MET A 117 -13.25 8.77 14.83
N ARG A 118 -13.56 9.88 14.15
CA ARG A 118 -12.81 10.30 12.97
C ARG A 118 -11.35 10.37 13.41
N PRO A 119 -10.44 9.66 12.73
CA PRO A 119 -9.04 9.69 13.12
C PRO A 119 -8.57 11.15 13.15
N ASP A 120 -7.80 11.50 14.18
CA ASP A 120 -7.34 12.88 14.38
C ASP A 120 -6.63 13.39 13.12
N LYS A 121 -6.84 14.66 12.75
CA LYS A 121 -6.32 15.24 11.49
C LYS A 121 -4.82 15.03 11.36
N ARG A 122 -4.09 15.15 12.47
CA ARG A 122 -2.64 14.92 12.54
C ARG A 122 -2.26 13.47 12.21
N GLN A 123 -3.07 12.51 12.64
CA GLN A 123 -2.86 11.09 12.36
C GLN A 123 -3.07 10.77 10.87
N ILE A 124 -4.06 11.43 10.24
CA ILE A 124 -4.32 11.30 8.80
C ILE A 124 -3.16 11.91 8.01
N GLU A 125 -2.76 13.15 8.32
CA GLU A 125 -1.63 13.84 7.65
C GLU A 125 -0.34 13.02 7.76
N GLN A 126 -0.04 12.48 8.93
CA GLN A 126 1.14 11.63 9.14
C GLN A 126 1.09 10.35 8.31
N ARG A 127 -0.10 9.74 8.14
CA ARG A 127 -0.26 8.55 7.29
C ARG A 127 -0.05 8.87 5.81
N ILE A 128 -0.59 9.99 5.35
CA ILE A 128 -0.40 10.46 3.97
C ILE A 128 1.09 10.67 3.69
N GLU A 129 1.79 11.33 4.61
CA GLU A 129 3.22 11.61 4.44
C GLU A 129 4.07 10.34 4.43
N GLU A 130 3.73 9.36 5.27
CA GLU A 130 4.43 8.07 5.30
C GLU A 130 4.21 7.26 4.02
N ASP A 131 3.00 7.29 3.47
CA ASP A 131 2.70 6.59 2.23
C ASP A 131 3.38 7.29 1.04
N ARG A 132 3.43 8.63 1.06
CA ARG A 132 4.18 9.44 0.10
C ARG A 132 5.67 9.09 0.15
N GLU A 133 6.28 9.06 1.33
CA GLU A 133 7.70 8.72 1.49
C GLU A 133 7.99 7.25 1.18
N ARG A 134 7.06 6.33 1.43
CA ARG A 134 7.19 4.93 1.01
C ARG A 134 7.19 4.82 -0.51
N ASN A 135 6.23 5.43 -1.18
CA ASN A 135 6.13 5.40 -2.64
C ASN A 135 7.34 6.07 -3.28
N LYS A 136 7.80 7.20 -2.72
CA LYS A 136 9.03 7.87 -3.13
C LYS A 136 10.23 6.93 -3.07
N ARG A 137 10.48 6.26 -1.94
CA ARG A 137 11.57 5.27 -1.82
C ARG A 137 11.44 4.12 -2.82
N SER A 138 10.22 3.63 -3.09
CA SER A 138 10.01 2.58 -4.08
C SER A 138 10.32 3.04 -5.51
N ARG A 139 10.13 4.32 -5.83
CA ARG A 139 10.48 4.89 -7.14
C ARG A 139 11.97 5.22 -7.27
N GLU A 140 12.67 5.51 -6.17
CA GLU A 140 14.10 5.83 -6.16
C GLU A 140 14.97 4.70 -6.73
N SER A 141 14.57 3.44 -6.55
CA SER A 141 15.30 2.28 -7.09
C SER A 141 14.83 1.83 -8.47
N MET A 142 13.82 2.46 -9.06
CA MET A 142 13.20 2.00 -10.31
C MET A 142 14.12 2.16 -11.53
N TRP A 143 14.94 3.21 -11.55
CA TRP A 143 15.91 3.50 -12.60
C TRP A 143 17.31 2.98 -12.27
N ALA A 144 17.48 2.28 -11.15
CA ALA A 144 18.78 1.76 -10.75
C ALA A 144 19.13 0.53 -11.60
N VAL A 145 20.24 0.62 -12.35
CA VAL A 145 20.79 -0.47 -13.14
C VAL A 145 21.93 -1.13 -12.36
N SER A 146 21.97 -2.47 -12.36
CA SER A 146 23.13 -3.21 -11.86
C SER A 146 24.30 -2.99 -12.82
N GLY A 147 25.48 -2.62 -12.33
CA GLY A 147 26.65 -2.28 -13.16
C GLY A 147 27.30 -3.45 -13.94
N ASP A 148 26.52 -4.46 -14.32
CA ASP A 148 26.91 -5.49 -15.29
C ASP A 148 26.26 -5.15 -16.64
N ASP A 149 27.09 -4.73 -17.59
CA ASP A 149 26.68 -4.25 -18.91
C ASP A 149 25.85 -5.29 -19.71
N ASN A 150 26.09 -6.59 -19.50
CA ASN A 150 25.32 -7.64 -20.21
C ASN A 150 23.88 -7.74 -19.71
N ASP A 151 23.69 -7.60 -18.40
CA ASP A 151 22.36 -7.67 -17.78
C ASP A 151 21.54 -6.42 -18.12
N GLU A 152 22.17 -5.24 -18.19
CA GLU A 152 21.54 -4.01 -18.67
C GLU A 152 21.05 -4.17 -20.11
N GLN A 153 21.92 -4.61 -21.02
CA GLN A 153 21.59 -4.71 -22.44
C GLN A 153 20.46 -5.72 -22.69
N ARG A 154 20.44 -6.82 -21.94
CA ARG A 154 19.37 -7.82 -22.04
C ARG A 154 18.03 -7.27 -21.55
N ARG A 155 18.01 -6.59 -20.39
CA ARG A 155 16.79 -5.95 -19.88
C ARG A 155 16.26 -4.89 -20.83
N PHE A 156 17.14 -4.06 -21.37
CA PHE A 156 16.75 -3.07 -22.38
C PHE A 156 16.06 -3.75 -23.56
N TRP A 157 16.65 -4.83 -24.09
CA TRP A 157 16.07 -5.56 -25.21
C TRP A 157 14.70 -6.19 -24.88
N ASP A 158 14.56 -6.77 -23.69
CA ASP A 158 13.32 -7.44 -23.25
C ASP A 158 12.19 -6.43 -22.92
N GLU A 159 12.54 -5.23 -22.44
CA GLU A 159 11.59 -4.19 -22.00
C GLU A 159 11.34 -3.10 -23.05
N THR A 160 12.07 -3.10 -24.17
CA THR A 160 11.85 -2.13 -25.26
C THR A 160 10.45 -2.30 -25.83
N SER A 161 9.65 -1.23 -25.79
CA SER A 161 8.34 -1.18 -26.44
C SER A 161 8.47 -1.01 -27.95
N ASP A 162 7.45 -1.45 -28.69
CA ASP A 162 7.33 -1.15 -30.11
C ASP A 162 7.27 0.37 -30.35
N ILE A 163 7.79 0.81 -31.50
CA ILE A 163 7.79 2.21 -31.88
C ILE A 163 6.37 2.73 -32.13
N GLY A 164 6.01 3.79 -31.41
CA GLY A 164 4.70 4.45 -31.46
C GLY A 164 4.75 5.82 -32.13
N GLU A 165 3.58 6.44 -32.28
CA GLU A 165 3.43 7.80 -32.82
C GLU A 165 4.14 8.85 -31.95
N ASP A 166 4.03 8.68 -30.62
CA ASP A 166 4.66 9.56 -29.63
C ASP A 166 6.20 9.57 -29.74
N ASP A 167 6.82 8.46 -30.16
CA ASP A 167 8.28 8.40 -30.35
C ASP A 167 8.72 9.29 -31.51
N PHE A 168 7.93 9.35 -32.60
CA PHE A 168 8.23 10.24 -33.72
C PHE A 168 8.06 11.71 -33.34
N VAL A 169 7.03 12.03 -32.54
CA VAL A 169 6.80 13.39 -32.04
C VAL A 169 7.95 13.81 -31.12
N GLY A 170 8.30 12.98 -30.14
CA GLY A 170 9.41 13.25 -29.23
C GLY A 170 10.75 13.40 -29.95
N ALA A 171 11.03 12.55 -30.94
CA ALA A 171 12.25 12.68 -31.74
C ALA A 171 12.28 13.99 -32.55
N TYR A 172 11.16 14.42 -33.12
CA TYR A 172 11.08 15.68 -33.86
C TYR A 172 11.29 16.89 -32.96
N GLU A 173 10.64 16.91 -31.78
CA GLU A 173 10.79 17.95 -30.77
C GLU A 173 12.24 18.05 -30.28
N GLU A 174 12.86 16.91 -29.92
CA GLU A 174 14.25 16.88 -29.43
C GLU A 174 15.25 17.40 -30.49
N ILE A 175 15.05 17.05 -31.76
CA ILE A 175 15.87 17.56 -32.87
C ILE A 175 15.71 19.08 -33.03
N MET A 176 14.48 19.59 -32.92
CA MET A 176 14.19 21.02 -33.02
C MET A 176 14.81 21.81 -31.86
N GLU A 177 14.78 21.27 -30.64
CA GLU A 177 15.42 21.86 -29.46
C GLU A 177 16.95 21.85 -29.58
N ARG A 178 17.55 20.71 -29.94
CA ARG A 178 19.01 20.62 -30.14
C ARG A 178 19.52 21.61 -31.18
N ARG A 179 18.79 21.79 -32.29
CA ARG A 179 19.14 22.78 -33.33
C ARG A 179 19.09 24.22 -32.84
N GLN A 180 18.21 24.54 -31.89
CA GLN A 180 18.13 25.87 -31.27
C GLN A 180 19.24 26.11 -30.24
N MET A 181 19.84 25.07 -29.66
CA MET A 181 20.97 25.20 -28.74
C MET A 181 22.33 25.38 -29.45
N VAL A 182 22.51 24.85 -30.67
CA VAL A 182 23.76 24.94 -31.45
C VAL A 182 24.24 26.39 -31.76
N PRO A 183 23.40 27.42 -31.98
CA PRO A 183 23.89 28.78 -32.18
C PRO A 183 24.29 29.54 -30.89
N ALA A 184 24.21 28.90 -29.71
CA ALA A 184 24.52 29.52 -28.41
C ALA A 184 25.83 29.01 -27.76
N SER A 185 26.73 28.38 -28.53
CA SER A 185 28.11 28.01 -28.11
C SER A 185 29.17 28.77 -28.89
#